data_AF-A0A5B7A5P7-F1
#
_entry.id   AF-A0A5B7A5P7-F1
#
_cell.length_a   1.000
_cell.length_b   1.000
_cell.length_c   1.000
_cell.angle_alpha   90.00
_cell.angle_beta   90.00
_cell.angle_gamma   90.00
#
_symmetry.space_group_name_H-M   'P 1'
#
loop_
_entity.id
_entity.type
_entity.pdbx_description
1 polymer ?
#
loop_
_entity_poly.entity_id
_entity_poly.type
_entity_poly.pdbx_seq_one_letter_code
_entity_poly.pdbx_strand_id
1 'polypeptide(L)'
;MSLVETSIDCVHQRLDRHSSKRKLDDYGPADDEDFSSDLVSVRMRKDEPNAVNSSTNQITPPHHNQPEQSHIKPRVSDARSASCSSSTHLGSTRSISGLQFFVRTISHGNTLVLHANSQDTVKSIHERIQSITGIPVIEQRLIYRGKQLQWEQSLAECSIQNDAGLHLVGRMRSTGHPRAWQLIDDMVWSICRQCKSKEKPSSKDSKDLKSRLMEFLTITPKNDTEAAAGHLQIFMSSCAPAALVMLYMSPGEGNKDCADESIRQFINSSRSVLPKPLHSQCAPIVLEFCKLLGRVSHDDPLYSLCRSSLGSMVEYIGIGRGSKNSDSNKALIAVQEIFPFVSELAARLSNDLVSTMESPTSVGPLLTDVCDFMAFLLPLRTAIMEQVGLGGPISMPFHEGGHNLPCYGEEIKFLHGIFTDLMVKMEQCLLKIEGCLSMKEKGEGAQNHLGWCQYLAILKELNSISKLYQGAEEQFWTILRLRKVSVCYL
;
A
#
# COMPACT_ATOMS: atom_id res chain seq x y z
N MET A 1 14.56 -9.00 -11.93
CA MET A 1 13.56 -8.35 -12.81
C MET A 1 12.14 -8.81 -12.52
N SER A 2 11.86 -10.09 -12.23
CA SER A 2 10.49 -10.57 -11.93
C SER A 2 9.88 -10.01 -10.62
N LEU A 3 10.69 -9.69 -9.61
CA LEU A 3 10.20 -9.16 -8.32
C LEU A 3 9.68 -7.70 -8.38
N VAL A 4 10.21 -6.92 -9.32
CA VAL A 4 9.79 -5.52 -9.55
C VAL A 4 8.42 -5.50 -10.24
N GLU A 5 8.20 -6.40 -11.21
CA GLU A 5 6.91 -6.57 -11.88
C GLU A 5 5.82 -7.06 -10.91
N THR A 6 6.12 -8.02 -10.03
CA THR A 6 5.14 -8.50 -9.03
C THR A 6 4.74 -7.45 -7.99
N SER A 7 5.64 -6.51 -7.66
CA SER A 7 5.30 -5.38 -6.78
C SER A 7 4.49 -4.30 -7.50
N ILE A 8 4.75 -4.08 -8.80
CA ILE A 8 3.95 -3.20 -9.65
C ILE A 8 2.52 -3.75 -9.79
N ASP A 9 2.36 -5.05 -10.02
CA ASP A 9 1.04 -5.71 -10.10
C ASP A 9 0.29 -5.70 -8.76
N CYS A 10 1.01 -5.79 -7.63
CA CYS A 10 0.42 -5.73 -6.29
C CYS A 10 -0.12 -4.31 -5.95
N VAL A 11 0.52 -3.26 -6.47
CA VAL A 11 0.04 -1.87 -6.39
C VAL A 11 -1.20 -1.70 -7.29
N HIS A 12 -1.21 -2.28 -8.50
CA HIS A 12 -2.36 -2.24 -9.41
C HIS A 12 -3.58 -3.00 -8.87
N GLN A 13 -3.43 -4.21 -8.33
CA GLN A 13 -4.55 -5.02 -7.82
C GLN A 13 -5.22 -4.45 -6.56
N ARG A 14 -4.49 -3.73 -5.69
CA ARG A 14 -5.07 -3.11 -4.49
C ARG A 14 -5.88 -1.85 -4.81
N LEU A 15 -5.52 -1.12 -5.86
CA LEU A 15 -6.29 0.03 -6.35
C LEU A 15 -7.65 -0.38 -6.92
N ASP A 16 -7.75 -1.56 -7.54
CA ASP A 16 -9.01 -2.06 -8.12
C ASP A 16 -9.98 -2.65 -7.06
N ARG A 17 -9.49 -3.15 -5.93
CA ARG A 17 -10.32 -3.86 -4.92
C ARG A 17 -11.08 -2.96 -3.92
N HIS A 18 -10.77 -1.67 -3.81
CA HIS A 18 -11.38 -0.80 -2.79
C HIS A 18 -12.52 0.11 -3.25
N SER A 19 -13.09 -0.11 -4.45
CA SER A 19 -14.28 0.63 -4.90
C SER A 19 -15.58 -0.12 -4.60
N SER A 20 -15.97 -0.17 -3.32
CA SER A 20 -17.34 -0.54 -2.94
C SER A 20 -18.23 0.69 -2.92
N LYS A 21 -18.98 0.83 -4.03
CA LYS A 21 -20.31 1.44 -4.19
C LYS A 21 -20.79 2.37 -3.06
N ARG A 22 -20.96 3.65 -3.36
CA ARG A 22 -22.13 4.39 -2.87
C ARG A 22 -23.00 4.76 -4.06
N LYS A 23 -24.22 4.23 -4.04
CA LYS A 23 -25.33 4.62 -4.89
C LYS A 23 -25.73 6.05 -4.53
N LEU A 24 -26.05 6.81 -5.57
CA LEU A 24 -26.67 8.12 -5.51
C LEU A 24 -28.18 7.87 -5.59
N ASP A 25 -28.88 7.96 -4.45
CA ASP A 25 -30.34 8.11 -4.39
C ASP A 25 -30.56 9.44 -3.63
N ASP A 26 -30.95 10.49 -4.34
CA ASP A 26 -32.33 11.00 -4.49
C ASP A 26 -32.73 11.91 -3.32
N TYR A 27 -32.74 13.23 -3.56
CA TYR A 27 -33.51 14.21 -2.80
C TYR A 27 -33.86 15.39 -3.72
N GLY A 28 -35.15 15.48 -4.05
CA GLY A 28 -35.79 16.68 -4.60
C GLY A 28 -36.05 17.75 -3.53
N PRO A 29 -36.49 18.95 -3.94
CA PRO A 29 -36.20 20.21 -3.25
C PRO A 29 -37.26 20.58 -2.22
N ALA A 30 -36.85 21.34 -1.21
CA ALA A 30 -37.73 22.18 -0.41
C ALA A 30 -37.19 23.61 -0.44
N ASP A 31 -38.08 24.50 -0.86
CA ASP A 31 -37.93 25.95 -0.93
C ASP A 31 -37.63 26.55 0.46
N ASP A 32 -36.81 27.61 0.50
CA ASP A 32 -37.27 28.99 0.76
C ASP A 32 -36.18 29.91 1.38
N GLU A 33 -36.22 31.16 0.89
CA GLU A 33 -35.80 32.44 1.50
C GLU A 33 -34.34 32.92 1.31
N ASP A 34 -34.19 33.72 0.24
CA ASP A 34 -33.69 35.11 0.21
C ASP A 34 -32.53 35.54 1.12
N PHE A 35 -31.40 35.88 0.51
CA PHE A 35 -30.67 37.13 0.79
C PHE A 35 -29.90 37.59 -0.46
N SER A 36 -30.32 38.72 -1.01
CA SER A 36 -29.62 39.48 -2.05
C SER A 36 -28.50 40.33 -1.45
N SER A 37 -27.31 40.31 -2.07
CA SER A 37 -26.54 41.52 -2.43
C SER A 37 -25.24 41.16 -3.17
N ASP A 38 -25.30 41.29 -4.49
CA ASP A 38 -24.44 42.14 -5.32
C ASP A 38 -22.89 42.02 -5.31
N LEU A 39 -22.36 41.60 -6.48
CA LEU A 39 -21.44 42.35 -7.37
C LEU A 39 -20.21 41.60 -7.97
N VAL A 40 -20.17 41.76 -9.30
CA VAL A 40 -19.06 41.75 -10.29
C VAL A 40 -18.62 40.41 -10.91
N SER A 41 -19.17 40.17 -12.10
CA SER A 41 -18.59 39.33 -13.14
C SER A 41 -17.55 40.10 -13.95
N VAL A 42 -16.29 39.63 -13.98
CA VAL A 42 -15.26 40.11 -14.92
C VAL A 42 -15.10 39.07 -16.04
N ARG A 43 -15.52 39.46 -17.23
CA ARG A 43 -15.47 38.68 -18.48
C ARG A 43 -14.19 39.02 -19.23
N MET A 44 -13.32 38.04 -19.46
CA MET A 44 -12.11 38.21 -20.27
C MET A 44 -12.43 38.10 -21.77
N ARG A 45 -11.74 38.95 -22.54
CA ARG A 45 -11.97 39.31 -23.95
C ARG A 45 -11.65 38.16 -24.94
N LYS A 46 -12.36 38.18 -26.07
CA LYS A 46 -12.20 37.30 -27.23
C LYS A 46 -11.59 38.11 -28.38
N ASP A 47 -10.56 37.54 -29.02
CA ASP A 47 -9.83 38.12 -30.15
C ASP A 47 -10.67 38.24 -31.43
N GLU A 48 -10.43 39.34 -32.16
CA GLU A 48 -10.85 39.58 -33.55
C GLU A 48 -9.92 38.84 -34.55
N PRO A 49 -10.36 38.70 -35.81
CA PRO A 49 -9.70 39.54 -36.81
C PRO A 49 -10.66 40.18 -37.83
N ASN A 50 -10.26 41.36 -38.29
CA ASN A 50 -10.87 42.19 -39.33
C ASN A 50 -10.91 41.54 -40.72
N ALA A 51 -12.02 41.75 -41.44
CA ALA A 51 -12.01 42.06 -42.87
C ALA A 51 -13.26 42.87 -43.24
N VAL A 52 -13.01 43.98 -43.93
CA VAL A 52 -13.92 45.09 -44.25
C VAL A 52 -14.69 44.77 -45.54
N ASN A 53 -15.99 45.09 -45.62
CA ASN A 53 -16.58 45.99 -46.62
C ASN A 53 -18.13 45.92 -46.66
N SER A 54 -18.69 47.12 -46.48
CA SER A 54 -20.05 47.63 -46.57
C SER A 54 -20.93 47.12 -47.73
N SER A 55 -22.24 46.97 -47.50
CA SER A 55 -23.22 48.03 -47.85
C SER A 55 -24.68 47.60 -47.62
N THR A 56 -25.45 48.60 -47.19
CA THR A 56 -26.84 48.68 -46.74
C THR A 56 -27.90 48.54 -47.85
N ASN A 57 -29.07 47.96 -47.53
CA ASN A 57 -30.45 48.45 -47.79
C ASN A 57 -31.48 47.34 -47.45
N GLN A 58 -32.24 47.44 -46.35
CA GLN A 58 -33.52 48.15 -46.15
C GLN A 58 -34.78 47.42 -46.68
N ILE A 59 -35.75 47.28 -45.74
CA ILE A 59 -37.22 47.17 -45.88
C ILE A 59 -37.87 45.77 -45.76
N THR A 60 -38.30 45.51 -44.52
CA THR A 60 -39.55 44.96 -43.92
C THR A 60 -40.60 44.11 -44.71
N PRO A 61 -41.39 43.28 -43.97
CA PRO A 61 -42.15 42.07 -44.40
C PRO A 61 -43.65 42.41 -44.69
N PRO A 62 -44.69 41.53 -44.60
CA PRO A 62 -44.80 40.09 -44.24
C PRO A 62 -45.79 39.25 -45.10
N HIS A 63 -45.87 37.93 -44.87
CA HIS A 63 -47.11 37.20 -44.50
C HIS A 63 -47.05 35.67 -44.71
N HIS A 64 -47.46 34.99 -43.64
CA HIS A 64 -48.07 33.67 -43.50
C HIS A 64 -48.85 33.12 -44.71
N ASN A 65 -48.62 31.86 -45.12
CA ASN A 65 -49.54 30.71 -44.88
C ASN A 65 -49.19 29.46 -45.73
N GLN A 66 -49.14 28.31 -45.04
CA GLN A 66 -49.33 26.92 -45.51
C GLN A 66 -50.75 26.72 -46.13
N PRO A 67 -51.19 25.54 -46.67
CA PRO A 67 -50.67 24.17 -46.47
C PRO A 67 -50.67 23.21 -47.70
N GLU A 68 -50.00 22.07 -47.47
CA GLU A 68 -50.31 20.67 -47.83
C GLU A 68 -51.14 20.31 -49.08
N GLN A 69 -50.62 19.35 -49.86
CA GLN A 69 -51.18 18.00 -50.14
C GLN A 69 -50.44 17.42 -51.36
N SER A 70 -49.60 16.40 -51.19
CA SER A 70 -49.89 14.97 -51.08
C SER A 70 -50.15 14.27 -52.44
N HIS A 71 -49.43 13.16 -52.58
CA HIS A 71 -49.85 11.92 -53.24
C HIS A 71 -49.64 11.66 -54.75
N ILE A 72 -48.90 10.56 -54.97
CA ILE A 72 -49.14 9.45 -55.93
C ILE A 72 -48.22 9.37 -57.18
N LYS A 73 -47.34 8.36 -57.11
CA LYS A 73 -46.62 7.61 -58.18
C LYS A 73 -47.62 6.97 -59.20
N PRO A 74 -47.27 6.09 -60.16
CA PRO A 74 -45.96 5.65 -60.72
C PRO A 74 -45.96 5.67 -62.28
N ARG A 75 -44.85 5.35 -62.96
CA ARG A 75 -44.72 4.15 -63.81
C ARG A 75 -43.33 4.05 -64.48
N VAL A 76 -42.84 2.82 -64.46
CA VAL A 76 -41.64 2.20 -65.07
C VAL A 76 -41.85 2.19 -66.61
N SER A 77 -40.88 2.22 -67.53
CA SER A 77 -39.76 1.27 -67.76
C SER A 77 -38.90 1.79 -68.92
N ASP A 78 -37.60 1.47 -68.96
CA ASP A 78 -37.08 0.54 -69.98
C ASP A 78 -35.57 0.32 -69.86
N ALA A 79 -35.22 -0.96 -70.01
CA ALA A 79 -33.89 -1.52 -69.91
C ALA A 79 -33.15 -1.45 -71.25
N ARG A 80 -31.81 -1.40 -71.21
CA ARG A 80 -30.94 -2.07 -72.20
C ARG A 80 -29.54 -2.28 -71.64
N SER A 81 -29.12 -3.55 -71.67
CA SER A 81 -27.84 -4.09 -71.24
C SER A 81 -26.72 -3.83 -72.26
N ALA A 82 -25.48 -3.67 -71.76
CA ALA A 82 -24.25 -4.04 -72.45
C ALA A 82 -23.17 -4.41 -71.43
N SER A 83 -22.37 -5.42 -71.76
CA SER A 83 -21.61 -6.27 -70.86
C SER A 83 -20.13 -5.89 -70.73
N CYS A 84 -19.54 -6.31 -69.60
CA CYS A 84 -18.15 -6.73 -69.32
C CYS A 84 -16.95 -5.81 -69.63
N SER A 85 -16.14 -5.54 -68.59
CA SER A 85 -14.75 -6.03 -68.47
C SER A 85 -14.17 -5.77 -67.08
N SER A 86 -13.51 -6.80 -66.54
CA SER A 86 -12.89 -6.86 -65.23
C SER A 86 -11.56 -6.10 -65.16
N SER A 87 -11.30 -5.42 -64.05
CA SER A 87 -9.94 -5.15 -63.58
C SER A 87 -9.93 -5.00 -62.06
N THR A 88 -9.61 -6.10 -61.38
CA THR A 88 -9.11 -6.13 -60.02
C THR A 88 -7.73 -5.49 -59.96
N HIS A 89 -7.57 -4.37 -59.27
CA HIS A 89 -6.29 -3.98 -58.68
C HIS A 89 -6.51 -3.22 -57.36
N LEU A 90 -6.18 -3.93 -56.28
CA LEU A 90 -5.47 -3.48 -55.09
C LEU A 90 -5.89 -2.17 -54.39
N GLY A 91 -6.44 -2.36 -53.18
CA GLY A 91 -5.77 -1.88 -51.97
C GLY A 91 -5.42 -0.40 -51.92
N SER A 92 -6.42 0.47 -51.82
CA SER A 92 -6.22 1.81 -51.27
C SER A 92 -6.03 1.69 -49.75
N THR A 93 -4.81 1.39 -49.31
CA THR A 93 -4.37 1.68 -47.95
C THR A 93 -4.51 3.17 -47.73
N ARG A 94 -5.65 3.56 -47.13
CA ARG A 94 -5.88 4.89 -46.59
C ARG A 94 -4.73 5.15 -45.62
N SER A 95 -3.87 6.12 -45.94
CA SER A 95 -2.78 6.56 -45.09
C SER A 95 -3.30 6.76 -43.67
N ILE A 96 -2.86 5.92 -42.74
CA ILE A 96 -3.12 6.09 -41.32
C ILE A 96 -2.28 7.29 -40.91
N SER A 97 -2.90 8.47 -40.89
CA SER A 97 -2.24 9.70 -40.44
C SER A 97 -1.98 9.57 -38.94
N GLY A 98 -0.73 9.32 -38.56
CA GLY A 98 -0.30 9.42 -37.17
C GLY A 98 -0.50 10.84 -36.66
N LEU A 99 -1.24 10.98 -35.57
CA LEU A 99 -1.43 12.22 -34.84
C LEU A 99 -0.31 12.39 -33.82
N GLN A 100 0.28 13.59 -33.72
CA GLN A 100 1.16 14.00 -32.63
C GLN A 100 0.47 15.09 -31.81
N PHE A 101 0.40 14.95 -30.49
CA PHE A 101 -0.22 15.95 -29.61
C PHE A 101 0.49 16.05 -28.26
N PHE A 102 0.21 17.13 -27.54
CA PHE A 102 0.86 17.50 -26.29
C PHE A 102 -0.08 17.31 -25.11
N VAL A 103 0.38 16.68 -24.03
CA VAL A 103 -0.37 16.55 -22.77
C VAL A 103 0.39 17.26 -21.67
N ARG A 104 -0.14 18.39 -21.20
CA ARG A 104 0.42 19.19 -20.10
C ARG A 104 -0.16 18.74 -18.77
N THR A 105 0.70 18.39 -17.83
CA THR A 105 0.28 18.00 -16.48
C THR A 105 0.12 19.25 -15.62
N ILE A 106 -1.09 19.53 -15.12
CA ILE A 106 -1.35 20.76 -14.34
C ILE A 106 -0.57 20.76 -13.02
N SER A 107 -0.43 19.60 -12.37
CA SER A 107 0.23 19.50 -11.05
C SER A 107 1.74 19.74 -11.10
N HIS A 108 2.41 19.32 -12.18
CA HIS A 108 3.89 19.29 -12.22
C HIS A 108 4.50 20.11 -13.37
N GLY A 109 3.69 20.77 -14.19
CA GLY A 109 4.16 21.64 -15.29
C GLY A 109 4.82 20.92 -16.48
N ASN A 110 4.95 19.59 -16.44
CA ASN A 110 5.59 18.81 -17.50
C ASN A 110 4.66 18.59 -18.71
N THR A 111 5.25 18.64 -19.91
CA THR A 111 4.54 18.37 -21.19
C THR A 111 5.00 17.05 -21.77
N LEU A 112 4.07 16.13 -22.01
CA LEU A 112 4.30 14.87 -22.71
C LEU A 112 3.97 15.03 -24.20
N VAL A 113 4.74 14.38 -25.06
CA VAL A 113 4.46 14.27 -26.50
C VAL A 113 3.96 12.86 -26.79
N LEU A 114 2.72 12.74 -27.26
CA LEU A 114 2.09 11.45 -27.57
C LEU A 114 1.84 11.33 -29.07
N HIS A 115 2.00 10.11 -29.59
CA HIS A 115 1.71 9.76 -30.99
C HIS A 115 0.62 8.71 -31.03
N ALA A 116 -0.51 8.96 -31.68
CA ALA A 116 -1.65 8.06 -31.72
C ALA A 116 -2.35 8.12 -33.08
N ASN A 117 -3.26 7.19 -33.35
CA ASN A 117 -4.10 7.26 -34.54
C ASN A 117 -5.40 7.99 -34.23
N SER A 118 -6.04 8.59 -35.23
CA SER A 118 -7.32 9.28 -35.03
C SER A 118 -8.45 8.36 -34.52
N GLN A 119 -8.32 7.06 -34.74
CA GLN A 119 -9.26 6.02 -34.30
C GLN A 119 -8.95 5.49 -32.90
N ASP A 120 -7.81 5.85 -32.32
CA ASP A 120 -7.46 5.44 -30.97
C ASP A 120 -8.46 6.07 -29.99
N THR A 121 -8.82 5.33 -28.95
CA THR A 121 -9.79 5.80 -27.94
C THR A 121 -9.09 6.61 -26.85
N VAL A 122 -9.83 7.49 -26.19
CA VAL A 122 -9.35 8.22 -25.00
C VAL A 122 -8.88 7.24 -23.92
N LYS A 123 -9.54 6.08 -23.78
CA LYS A 123 -9.05 4.93 -22.99
C LYS A 123 -7.58 4.60 -23.27
N SER A 124 -7.26 4.31 -24.52
CA SER A 124 -5.90 3.89 -24.91
C SER A 124 -4.86 4.97 -24.62
N ILE A 125 -5.24 6.25 -24.71
CA ILE A 125 -4.38 7.37 -24.33
C ILE A 125 -4.13 7.41 -22.84
N HIS A 126 -5.15 7.17 -22.01
CA HIS A 126 -4.97 7.07 -20.56
C HIS A 126 -4.03 5.93 -20.15
N GLU A 127 -4.16 4.75 -20.79
CA GLU A 127 -3.27 3.60 -20.56
C GLU A 127 -1.83 3.92 -20.99
N ARG A 128 -1.66 4.66 -22.09
CA ARG A 128 -0.34 5.10 -22.55
C ARG A 128 0.28 6.15 -21.63
N ILE A 129 -0.52 7.08 -21.14
CA ILE A 129 -0.10 8.05 -20.12
C ILE A 129 0.29 7.31 -18.84
N GLN A 130 -0.46 6.29 -18.42
CA GLN A 130 -0.10 5.46 -17.27
C GLN A 130 1.24 4.77 -17.49
N SER A 131 1.47 4.20 -18.68
CA SER A 131 2.73 3.52 -19.01
C SER A 131 3.94 4.48 -18.93
N ILE A 132 3.76 5.74 -19.34
CA ILE A 132 4.82 6.75 -19.32
C ILE A 132 5.00 7.35 -17.92
N THR A 133 3.92 7.82 -17.32
CA THR A 133 3.95 8.60 -16.07
C THR A 133 3.86 7.75 -14.81
N GLY A 134 3.24 6.59 -14.88
CA GLY A 134 2.88 5.75 -13.73
C GLY A 134 1.57 6.13 -13.04
N ILE A 135 0.91 7.22 -13.46
CA ILE A 135 -0.34 7.69 -12.84
C ILE A 135 -1.45 6.67 -13.17
N PRO A 136 -2.11 6.05 -12.18
CA PRO A 136 -3.20 5.10 -12.41
C PRO A 136 -4.30 5.73 -13.25
N VAL A 137 -4.85 4.99 -14.21
CA VAL A 137 -5.83 5.51 -15.16
C VAL A 137 -7.07 6.11 -14.49
N ILE A 138 -7.53 5.48 -13.41
CA ILE A 138 -8.67 5.97 -12.63
C ILE A 138 -8.44 7.38 -12.04
N GLU A 139 -7.19 7.79 -11.88
CA GLU A 139 -6.78 9.07 -11.33
C GLU A 139 -6.53 10.12 -12.41
N GLN A 140 -6.61 9.76 -13.69
CA GLN A 140 -6.37 10.67 -14.79
C GLN A 140 -7.68 11.33 -15.27
N ARG A 141 -7.62 12.63 -15.55
CA ARG A 141 -8.64 13.36 -16.33
C ARG A 141 -7.95 14.13 -17.44
N LEU A 142 -8.33 13.85 -18.68
CA LEU A 142 -7.89 14.61 -19.85
C LEU A 142 -8.91 15.70 -20.16
N ILE A 143 -8.42 16.93 -20.27
CA ILE A 143 -9.23 18.11 -20.58
C ILE A 143 -8.69 18.72 -21.87
N TYR A 144 -9.60 18.92 -22.84
CA TYR A 144 -9.31 19.59 -24.09
C TYR A 144 -10.37 20.66 -24.36
N ARG A 145 -9.92 21.89 -24.68
CA ARG A 145 -10.80 23.06 -24.92
C ARG A 145 -11.86 23.25 -23.80
N GLY A 146 -11.44 23.07 -22.55
CA GLY A 146 -12.31 23.21 -21.37
C GLY A 146 -13.31 22.06 -21.16
N LYS A 147 -13.27 21.00 -21.99
CA LYS A 147 -14.13 19.82 -21.85
C LYS A 147 -13.33 18.60 -21.38
N GLN A 148 -13.86 17.89 -20.40
CA GLN A 148 -13.33 16.59 -20.02
C GLN A 148 -13.65 15.56 -21.10
N LEU A 149 -12.62 14.87 -21.58
CA LEU A 149 -12.75 13.82 -22.57
C LEU A 149 -13.39 12.58 -21.96
N GLN A 150 -14.25 11.92 -22.72
CA GLN A 150 -14.94 10.70 -22.29
C GLN A 150 -14.19 9.47 -22.79
N TRP A 151 -14.14 8.45 -21.96
CA TRP A 151 -13.35 7.24 -22.14
C TRP A 151 -13.63 6.50 -23.46
N GLU A 152 -14.90 6.46 -23.86
CA GLU A 152 -15.41 5.73 -25.02
C GLU A 152 -15.20 6.49 -26.34
N GLN A 153 -14.83 7.78 -26.29
CA GLN A 153 -14.66 8.59 -27.49
C GLN A 153 -13.33 8.29 -28.19
N SER A 154 -13.35 8.34 -29.52
CA SER A 154 -12.12 8.35 -30.34
C SER A 154 -11.46 9.74 -30.35
N LEU A 155 -10.16 9.80 -30.66
CA LEU A 155 -9.47 11.09 -30.81
C LEU A 155 -10.11 11.97 -31.91
N ALA A 156 -10.62 11.34 -32.96
CA ALA A 156 -11.38 12.01 -34.01
C ALA A 156 -12.69 12.62 -33.48
N GLU A 157 -13.47 11.89 -32.67
CA GLU A 157 -14.69 12.38 -32.03
C GLU A 157 -14.41 13.54 -31.07
N CYS A 158 -13.28 13.49 -30.36
CA CYS A 158 -12.82 14.59 -29.50
C CYS A 158 -12.25 15.79 -30.31
N SER A 159 -12.20 15.70 -31.64
CA SER A 159 -11.59 16.71 -32.53
C SER A 159 -10.14 17.03 -32.16
N ILE A 160 -9.38 16.01 -31.75
CA ILE A 160 -7.95 16.12 -31.46
C ILE A 160 -7.18 16.05 -32.78
N GLN A 161 -6.34 17.05 -33.00
CA GLN A 161 -5.54 17.22 -34.22
C GLN A 161 -4.05 17.20 -33.88
N ASN A 162 -3.22 17.23 -34.92
CA ASN A 162 -1.80 17.48 -34.73
C ASN A 162 -1.56 18.75 -33.92
N ASP A 163 -0.57 18.68 -33.04
CA ASP A 163 -0.13 19.74 -32.15
C ASP A 163 -1.18 20.22 -31.13
N ALA A 164 -2.25 19.44 -30.92
CA ALA A 164 -3.26 19.76 -29.91
C ALA A 164 -2.66 19.75 -28.49
N GLY A 165 -2.99 20.77 -27.69
CA GLY A 165 -2.62 20.85 -26.27
C GLY A 165 -3.75 20.37 -25.36
N LEU A 166 -3.55 19.21 -24.73
CA LEU A 166 -4.43 18.64 -23.71
C LEU A 166 -3.88 18.95 -22.32
N HIS A 167 -4.77 19.03 -21.33
CA HIS A 167 -4.38 19.11 -19.93
C HIS A 167 -4.70 17.79 -19.23
N LEU A 168 -3.70 17.20 -18.57
CA LEU A 168 -3.87 16.10 -17.64
C LEU A 168 -4.02 16.66 -16.22
N VAL A 169 -5.13 16.33 -15.60
CA VAL A 169 -5.45 16.71 -14.22
C VAL A 169 -5.69 15.44 -13.41
N GLY A 170 -5.14 15.38 -12.20
CA GLY A 170 -5.50 14.33 -11.25
C GLY A 170 -6.99 14.38 -10.92
N ARG A 171 -7.63 13.23 -10.70
CA ARG A 171 -8.88 13.18 -9.92
C ARG A 171 -8.51 13.54 -8.50
N MET A 172 -8.86 14.75 -8.08
CA MET A 172 -8.76 15.13 -6.68
C MET A 172 -9.62 14.14 -5.89
N ARG A 173 -8.99 13.37 -5.01
CA ARG A 173 -9.69 12.81 -3.87
C ARG A 173 -10.06 14.01 -3.00
N SER A 174 -11.34 14.18 -2.67
CA SER A 174 -11.74 15.14 -1.65
C SER A 174 -11.09 14.71 -0.34
N THR A 175 -9.96 15.32 -0.01
CA THR A 175 -9.26 15.13 1.26
C THR A 175 -9.40 16.41 2.06
N GLY A 176 -9.66 16.28 3.37
CA GLY A 176 -9.60 17.40 4.30
C GLY A 176 -8.19 17.96 4.48
N HIS A 177 -7.16 17.30 3.92
CA HIS A 177 -5.76 17.64 4.11
C HIS A 177 -5.02 17.81 2.76
N PRO A 178 -5.33 18.85 1.97
CA PRO A 178 -4.78 19.04 0.63
C PRO A 178 -3.25 19.22 0.63
N ARG A 179 -2.69 19.91 1.64
CA ARG A 179 -1.24 20.10 1.73
C ARG A 179 -0.49 18.80 1.99
N ALA A 180 -1.01 17.96 2.89
CA ALA A 180 -0.43 16.65 3.17
C ALA A 180 -0.46 15.75 1.93
N TRP A 181 -1.57 15.77 1.19
CA TRP A 181 -1.67 15.04 -0.07
C TRP A 181 -0.66 15.52 -1.11
N GLN A 182 -0.53 16.83 -1.33
CA GLN A 182 0.46 17.38 -2.28
C GLN A 182 1.88 16.92 -1.95
N LEU A 183 2.30 17.02 -0.68
CA LEU A 183 3.65 16.61 -0.28
C LEU A 183 3.92 15.14 -0.56
N ILE A 184 2.95 14.26 -0.29
CA ILE A 184 3.10 12.82 -0.52
C ILE A 184 3.02 12.48 -2.00
N ASP A 185 2.12 13.09 -2.76
CA ASP A 185 1.98 12.90 -4.20
C ASP A 185 3.27 13.31 -4.92
N ASP A 186 3.78 14.51 -4.62
CA ASP A 186 5.03 15.02 -5.14
C ASP A 186 6.21 14.10 -4.76
N MET A 187 6.24 13.61 -3.52
CA MET A 187 7.26 12.67 -3.03
C MET A 187 7.24 11.35 -3.83
N VAL A 188 6.08 10.70 -3.93
CA VAL A 188 5.90 9.45 -4.67
C VAL A 188 6.26 9.63 -6.14
N TRP A 189 5.83 10.73 -6.75
CA TRP A 189 6.18 11.07 -8.12
C TRP A 189 7.69 11.17 -8.33
N SER A 190 8.38 11.83 -7.39
CA SER A 190 9.84 12.00 -7.45
C SER A 190 10.58 10.67 -7.29
N ILE A 191 10.08 9.79 -6.43
CA ILE A 191 10.60 8.43 -6.27
C ILE A 191 10.42 7.63 -7.56
N CYS A 192 9.22 7.63 -8.15
CA CYS A 192 8.93 6.91 -9.40
C CYS A 192 9.83 7.39 -10.54
N ARG A 193 10.12 8.69 -10.61
CA ARG A 193 11.07 9.25 -11.57
C ARG A 193 12.50 8.75 -11.31
N GLN A 194 12.95 8.75 -10.04
CA GLN A 194 14.28 8.27 -9.65
C GLN A 194 14.47 6.78 -9.97
N CYS A 195 13.47 5.94 -9.72
CA CYS A 195 13.54 4.51 -10.03
C CYS A 195 13.63 4.21 -11.54
N LYS A 196 13.12 5.11 -12.40
CA LYS A 196 13.19 4.99 -13.86
C LYS A 196 14.51 5.51 -14.44
N SER A 197 15.19 6.42 -13.74
CA SER A 197 16.47 6.96 -14.18
C SER A 197 17.61 5.96 -13.93
N LYS A 198 18.49 5.78 -14.92
CA LYS A 198 19.74 5.02 -14.75
C LYS A 198 20.89 5.90 -14.23
N GLU A 199 20.66 7.20 -14.08
CA GLU A 199 21.64 8.16 -13.61
C GLU A 199 21.64 8.23 -12.08
N LYS A 200 22.81 8.54 -11.50
CA LYS A 200 22.98 8.71 -10.06
C LYS A 200 22.01 9.80 -9.55
N PRO A 201 21.23 9.56 -8.48
CA PRO A 201 20.40 10.59 -7.88
C PRO A 201 21.27 11.81 -7.57
N SER A 202 20.85 12.98 -8.04
CA SER A 202 21.57 14.20 -7.69
C SER A 202 21.47 14.42 -6.18
N SER A 203 22.46 15.07 -5.57
CA SER A 203 22.38 15.45 -4.15
C SER A 203 21.15 16.31 -3.84
N LYS A 204 20.56 16.93 -4.86
CA LYS A 204 19.31 17.69 -4.78
C LYS A 204 18.09 16.77 -4.69
N ASP A 205 18.02 15.68 -5.47
CA ASP A 205 16.88 14.75 -5.45
C ASP A 205 16.75 14.02 -4.10
N SER A 206 17.87 13.61 -3.51
CA SER A 206 17.89 12.97 -2.18
C SER A 206 17.48 13.94 -1.07
N LYS A 207 18.00 15.18 -1.09
CA LYS A 207 17.62 16.23 -0.15
C LYS A 207 16.14 16.60 -0.26
N ASP A 208 15.61 16.63 -1.47
CA ASP A 208 14.21 16.96 -1.75
C ASP A 208 13.25 15.87 -1.21
N LEU A 209 13.57 14.58 -1.41
CA LEU A 209 12.81 13.48 -0.81
C LEU A 209 12.75 13.59 0.72
N LYS A 210 13.91 13.73 1.37
CA LYS A 210 14.01 13.87 2.83
C LYS A 210 13.27 15.10 3.34
N SER A 211 13.38 16.22 2.65
CA SER A 211 12.71 17.48 3.00
C SER A 211 11.19 17.33 2.96
N ARG A 212 10.63 16.68 1.92
CA ARG A 212 9.18 16.50 1.79
C ARG A 212 8.62 15.56 2.86
N LEU A 213 9.31 14.46 3.15
CA LEU A 213 8.92 13.57 4.24
C LEU A 213 8.93 14.29 5.59
N MET A 214 9.95 15.11 5.84
CA MET A 214 10.05 15.90 7.07
C MET A 214 8.99 16.99 7.17
N GLU A 215 8.70 17.68 6.08
CA GLU A 215 7.62 18.65 6.03
C GLU A 215 6.29 17.95 6.33
N PHE A 216 6.02 16.80 5.70
CA PHE A 216 4.82 16.00 5.97
C PHE A 216 4.69 15.62 7.46
N LEU A 217 5.76 15.10 8.08
CA LEU A 217 5.77 14.76 9.50
C LEU A 217 5.60 15.99 10.40
N THR A 218 6.10 17.15 9.97
CA THR A 218 6.00 18.41 10.73
C THR A 218 4.58 18.98 10.69
N ILE A 219 3.92 18.94 9.53
CA ILE A 219 2.53 19.42 9.39
C ILE A 219 1.50 18.43 9.94
N THR A 220 1.90 17.19 10.21
CA THR A 220 1.01 16.19 10.81
C THR A 220 0.62 16.63 12.23
N PRO A 221 -0.67 16.85 12.52
CA PRO A 221 -1.11 17.30 13.83
C PRO A 221 -0.65 16.33 14.92
N LYS A 222 -0.12 16.87 16.02
CA LYS A 222 0.31 16.06 17.17
C LYS A 222 -0.77 15.97 18.25
N ASN A 223 -1.58 17.02 18.36
CA ASN A 223 -2.59 17.15 19.42
C ASN A 223 -4.00 16.74 18.98
N ASP A 224 -4.21 16.55 17.68
CA ASP A 224 -5.48 16.14 17.09
C ASP A 224 -5.31 14.77 16.42
N THR A 225 -5.85 13.73 17.07
CA THR A 225 -5.71 12.34 16.61
C THR A 225 -6.45 12.07 15.32
N GLU A 226 -7.60 12.73 15.09
CA GLU A 226 -8.42 12.52 13.90
C GLU A 226 -7.79 13.18 12.68
N ALA A 227 -7.34 14.43 12.82
CA ALA A 227 -6.63 15.12 11.74
C ALA A 227 -5.28 14.46 11.42
N ALA A 228 -4.56 13.97 12.44
CA ALA A 228 -3.34 13.18 12.24
C ALA A 228 -3.61 11.85 11.53
N ALA A 229 -4.70 11.17 11.88
CA ALA A 229 -5.13 9.96 11.20
C ALA A 229 -5.38 10.22 9.71
N GLY A 230 -6.02 11.35 9.37
CA GLY A 230 -6.21 11.76 7.98
C GLY A 230 -4.89 11.95 7.22
N HIS A 231 -3.88 12.57 7.83
CA HIS A 231 -2.55 12.71 7.23
C HIS A 231 -1.87 11.35 7.01
N LEU A 232 -1.82 10.50 8.04
CA LEU A 232 -1.20 9.18 7.96
C LEU A 232 -1.95 8.25 6.97
N GLN A 233 -3.27 8.38 6.86
CA GLN A 233 -4.06 7.65 5.87
C GLN A 233 -3.73 8.08 4.44
N ILE A 234 -3.42 9.36 4.20
CA ILE A 234 -2.93 9.83 2.90
C ILE A 234 -1.59 9.19 2.55
N PHE A 235 -0.67 9.10 3.52
CA PHE A 235 0.62 8.41 3.33
C PHE A 235 0.42 6.97 2.86
N MET A 236 -0.46 6.24 3.56
CA MET A 236 -0.81 4.87 3.21
C MET A 236 -1.51 4.76 1.84
N SER A 237 -2.56 5.55 1.61
CA SER A 237 -3.42 5.45 0.43
C SER A 237 -2.72 5.90 -0.86
N SER A 238 -1.68 6.72 -0.76
CA SER A 238 -0.87 7.18 -1.90
C SER A 238 0.26 6.20 -2.24
N CYS A 239 0.27 4.99 -1.66
CA CYS A 239 1.31 3.97 -1.86
C CYS A 239 2.73 4.44 -1.49
N ALA A 240 2.85 5.42 -0.59
CA ALA A 240 4.16 5.94 -0.18
C ALA A 240 5.10 4.88 0.41
N PRO A 241 4.64 3.92 1.26
CA PRO A 241 5.51 2.84 1.73
C PRO A 241 6.08 2.00 0.59
N ALA A 242 5.23 1.63 -0.38
CA ALA A 242 5.63 0.84 -1.54
C ALA A 242 6.62 1.59 -2.43
N ALA A 243 6.41 2.88 -2.66
CA ALA A 243 7.32 3.72 -3.42
C ALA A 243 8.71 3.77 -2.74
N LEU A 244 8.76 4.02 -1.43
CA LEU A 244 10.01 4.07 -0.68
C LEU A 244 10.76 2.73 -0.70
N VAL A 245 10.07 1.61 -0.52
CA VAL A 245 10.69 0.28 -0.62
C VAL A 245 11.15 -0.01 -2.05
N MET A 246 10.39 0.41 -3.07
CA MET A 246 10.80 0.30 -4.46
C MET A 246 12.09 1.08 -4.74
N LEU A 247 12.26 2.29 -4.15
CA LEU A 247 13.49 3.04 -4.24
C LEU A 247 14.65 2.31 -3.54
N TYR A 248 14.40 1.78 -2.35
CA TYR A 248 15.38 1.00 -1.59
C TYR A 248 15.87 -0.23 -2.35
N MET A 249 14.98 -0.90 -3.08
CA MET A 249 15.29 -2.08 -3.89
C MET A 249 15.79 -1.76 -5.31
N SER A 250 15.86 -0.47 -5.68
CA SER A 250 16.27 -0.07 -7.02
C SER A 250 17.79 -0.24 -7.22
N PRO A 251 18.25 -0.60 -8.42
CA PRO A 251 19.68 -0.81 -8.70
C PRO A 251 20.49 0.50 -8.79
N GLY A 252 19.85 1.66 -8.62
CA GLY A 252 20.49 2.97 -8.74
C GLY A 252 21.45 3.24 -7.58
N GLU A 253 22.68 3.65 -7.90
CA GLU A 253 23.73 3.93 -6.91
C GLU A 253 23.30 5.09 -5.97
N GLY A 254 23.17 4.84 -4.67
CA GLY A 254 22.73 5.84 -3.68
C GLY A 254 21.21 5.95 -3.47
N ASN A 255 20.38 5.34 -4.33
CA ASN A 255 18.93 5.26 -4.11
C ASN A 255 18.61 4.45 -2.85
N LYS A 256 19.34 3.34 -2.65
CA LYS A 256 19.21 2.49 -1.46
C LYS A 256 19.45 3.29 -0.17
N ASP A 257 20.55 4.02 -0.08
CA ASP A 257 20.90 4.80 1.11
C ASP A 257 19.90 5.93 1.36
N CYS A 258 19.45 6.61 0.29
CA CYS A 258 18.44 7.66 0.39
C CYS A 258 17.09 7.12 0.91
N ALA A 259 16.68 5.94 0.42
CA ALA A 259 15.46 5.29 0.85
C ALA A 259 15.57 4.74 2.28
N ASP A 260 16.71 4.12 2.62
CA ASP A 260 17.01 3.63 3.97
C ASP A 260 16.89 4.75 5.00
N GLU A 261 17.59 5.87 4.77
CA GLU A 261 17.54 7.05 5.63
C GLU A 261 16.10 7.59 5.77
N SER A 262 15.34 7.66 4.67
CA SER A 262 13.96 8.17 4.68
C SER A 262 13.02 7.24 5.45
N ILE A 263 13.12 5.92 5.26
CA ILE A 263 12.30 4.94 5.97
C ILE A 263 12.67 4.94 7.45
N ARG A 264 13.97 4.91 7.80
CA ARG A 264 14.44 5.01 9.20
C ARG A 264 13.91 6.26 9.88
N GLN A 265 13.93 7.39 9.18
CA GLN A 265 13.43 8.65 9.71
C GLN A 265 11.93 8.60 10.00
N PHE A 266 11.12 8.02 9.11
CA PHE A 266 9.70 7.81 9.36
C PHE A 266 9.47 6.90 10.57
N ILE A 267 10.15 5.75 10.62
CA ILE A 267 10.02 4.77 11.71
C ILE A 267 10.42 5.40 13.06
N ASN A 268 11.57 6.08 13.13
CA ASN A 268 12.02 6.74 14.36
C ASN A 268 11.08 7.87 14.78
N SER A 269 10.53 8.63 13.83
CA SER A 269 9.56 9.69 14.12
C SER A 269 8.25 9.11 14.65
N SER A 270 7.80 7.98 14.11
CA SER A 270 6.60 7.28 14.58
C SER A 270 6.73 6.71 15.99
N ARG A 271 7.95 6.46 16.48
CA ARG A 271 8.24 5.94 17.82
C ARG A 271 8.46 7.04 18.87
N SER A 272 9.15 8.12 18.48
CA SER A 272 9.70 9.11 19.43
C SER A 272 9.08 10.51 19.33
N VAL A 273 8.55 10.88 18.17
CA VAL A 273 8.08 12.25 17.88
C VAL A 273 6.55 12.34 17.88
N LEU A 274 5.87 11.29 17.41
CA LEU A 274 4.41 11.22 17.41
C LEU A 274 3.90 10.68 18.76
N PRO A 275 2.83 11.28 19.33
CA PRO A 275 2.26 10.79 20.59
C PRO A 275 1.76 9.35 20.52
N LYS A 276 1.79 8.62 21.65
CA LYS A 276 1.34 7.23 21.76
C LYS A 276 -0.06 6.95 21.16
N PRO A 277 -1.07 7.84 21.27
CA PRO A 277 -2.36 7.63 20.61
C PRO A 277 -2.24 7.43 19.09
N LEU A 278 -1.25 8.08 18.45
CA LEU A 278 -0.97 7.98 17.02
C LEU A 278 -0.31 6.66 16.59
N HIS A 279 0.19 5.87 17.56
CA HIS A 279 0.81 4.58 17.24
C HIS A 279 -0.19 3.65 16.54
N SER A 280 -1.48 3.72 16.92
CA SER A 280 -2.52 2.93 16.26
C SER A 280 -2.64 3.25 14.76
N GLN A 281 -2.49 4.51 14.36
CA GLN A 281 -2.50 4.92 12.96
C GLN A 281 -1.16 4.66 12.25
N CYS A 282 -0.04 4.68 12.98
CA CYS A 282 1.28 4.38 12.42
C CYS A 282 1.49 2.88 12.18
N ALA A 283 0.96 2.01 13.04
CA ALA A 283 1.22 0.57 13.01
C ALA A 283 0.85 -0.09 11.67
N PRO A 284 -0.29 0.22 11.01
CA PRO A 284 -0.56 -0.26 9.66
C PRO A 284 0.51 0.12 8.64
N ILE A 285 1.06 1.35 8.73
CA ILE A 285 2.14 1.82 7.84
C ILE A 285 3.41 1.03 8.07
N VAL A 286 3.80 0.82 9.34
CA VAL A 286 4.98 0.03 9.69
C VAL A 286 4.81 -1.44 9.28
N LEU A 287 3.61 -2.00 9.47
CA LEU A 287 3.26 -3.35 9.01
C LEU A 287 3.40 -3.48 7.49
N GLU A 288 3.00 -2.47 6.72
CA GLU A 288 3.18 -2.48 5.27
C GLU A 288 4.67 -2.46 4.88
N PHE A 289 5.50 -1.67 5.58
CA PHE A 289 6.96 -1.74 5.39
C PHE A 289 7.52 -3.14 5.69
N CYS A 290 7.11 -3.76 6.80
CA CYS A 290 7.52 -5.13 7.14
C CYS A 290 7.12 -6.12 6.03
N LYS A 291 5.89 -6.08 5.54
CA LYS A 291 5.40 -6.97 4.47
C LYS A 291 6.18 -6.81 3.17
N LEU A 292 6.55 -5.58 2.82
CA LEU A 292 7.28 -5.28 1.59
C LEU A 292 8.76 -5.66 1.69
N LEU A 293 9.43 -5.33 2.80
CA LEU A 293 10.83 -5.64 3.03
C LEU A 293 11.07 -7.13 3.29
N GLY A 294 10.19 -7.78 4.05
CA GLY A 294 10.27 -9.21 4.38
C GLY A 294 10.17 -10.14 3.16
N ARG A 295 9.57 -9.68 2.05
CA ARG A 295 9.58 -10.42 0.77
C ARG A 295 10.98 -10.54 0.15
N VAL A 296 11.92 -9.70 0.56
CA VAL A 296 13.27 -9.65 0.01
C VAL A 296 14.25 -10.36 0.93
N SER A 297 14.32 -9.95 2.20
CA SER A 297 15.18 -10.59 3.18
C SER A 297 14.70 -10.28 4.61
N HIS A 298 14.62 -11.33 5.43
CA HIS A 298 14.34 -11.22 6.87
C HIS A 298 15.57 -10.81 7.69
N ASP A 299 16.77 -10.84 7.10
CA ASP A 299 18.02 -10.42 7.74
C ASP A 299 18.41 -8.97 7.40
N ASP A 300 17.54 -8.27 6.66
CA ASP A 300 17.77 -6.86 6.33
C ASP A 300 17.67 -5.99 7.60
N PRO A 301 18.66 -5.11 7.88
CA PRO A 301 18.65 -4.26 9.07
C PRO A 301 17.47 -3.29 9.13
N LEU A 302 16.95 -2.85 7.97
CA LEU A 302 15.79 -1.99 7.88
C LEU A 302 14.51 -2.78 8.17
N TYR A 303 14.40 -4.01 7.67
CA TYR A 303 13.32 -4.92 8.03
C TYR A 303 13.27 -5.14 9.54
N SER A 304 14.42 -5.43 10.16
CA SER A 304 14.52 -5.64 11.61
C SER A 304 14.09 -4.40 12.39
N LEU A 305 14.51 -3.20 11.97
CA LEU A 305 14.06 -1.95 12.58
C LEU A 305 12.54 -1.77 12.49
N CYS A 306 11.94 -2.03 11.32
CA CYS A 306 10.49 -1.96 11.13
C CYS A 306 9.76 -2.98 12.01
N ARG A 307 10.24 -4.23 12.05
CA ARG A 307 9.68 -5.32 12.85
C ARG A 307 9.69 -4.98 14.34
N SER A 308 10.81 -4.54 14.91
CA SER A 308 10.87 -4.15 16.32
C SER A 308 10.00 -2.92 16.62
N SER A 309 9.93 -1.96 15.68
CA SER A 309 9.06 -0.80 15.85
C SER A 309 7.59 -1.20 15.87
N LEU A 310 7.18 -2.11 14.98
CA LEU A 310 5.83 -2.64 14.95
C LEU A 310 5.50 -3.38 16.24
N GLY A 311 6.39 -4.26 16.71
CA GLY A 311 6.21 -4.97 17.99
C GLY A 311 5.93 -4.00 19.14
N SER A 312 6.73 -2.93 19.24
CA SER A 312 6.54 -1.89 20.25
C SER A 312 5.23 -1.10 20.10
N MET A 313 4.60 -1.06 18.91
CA MET A 313 3.31 -0.39 18.71
C MET A 313 2.15 -1.33 19.04
N VAL A 314 2.22 -2.59 18.60
CA VAL A 314 1.17 -3.60 18.80
C VAL A 314 0.99 -3.93 20.28
N GLU A 315 2.05 -3.86 21.09
CA GLU A 315 1.94 -3.99 22.55
C GLU A 315 0.92 -3.01 23.17
N TYR A 316 0.74 -1.82 22.59
CA TYR A 316 -0.22 -0.80 23.05
C TYR A 316 -1.57 -0.83 22.32
N ILE A 317 -1.62 -1.41 21.12
CA ILE A 317 -2.81 -1.48 20.28
C ILE A 317 -3.46 -2.84 20.55
N GLY A 318 -4.47 -2.87 21.42
CA GLY A 318 -5.23 -4.09 21.65
C GLY A 318 -5.65 -4.72 20.30
N ILE A 319 -5.37 -6.01 20.12
CA ILE A 319 -5.90 -6.76 18.97
C ILE A 319 -7.37 -7.00 19.24
N GLY A 320 -8.25 -6.74 18.29
CA GLY A 320 -9.65 -7.16 18.42
C GLY A 320 -10.00 -8.33 17.53
N ARG A 321 -11.12 -8.97 17.87
CA ARG A 321 -11.88 -9.79 16.92
C ARG A 321 -12.20 -8.93 15.70
N GLY A 322 -12.16 -9.51 14.51
CA GLY A 322 -12.77 -8.93 13.31
C GLY A 322 -14.31 -8.83 13.40
N SER A 323 -14.82 -8.27 14.50
CA SER A 323 -16.23 -8.05 14.78
C SER A 323 -16.64 -6.71 14.19
N LYS A 324 -17.70 -6.72 13.39
CA LYS A 324 -18.24 -5.54 12.69
C LYS A 324 -18.84 -4.47 13.62
N ASN A 325 -18.90 -4.70 14.93
CA ASN A 325 -19.55 -3.80 15.89
C ASN A 325 -18.65 -3.57 17.12
N SER A 326 -17.73 -2.61 17.02
CA SER A 326 -17.35 -1.79 18.18
C SER A 326 -16.93 -0.42 17.68
N ASP A 327 -17.67 0.61 18.11
CA ASP A 327 -17.30 2.00 17.97
C ASP A 327 -16.00 2.27 18.74
N SER A 328 -14.86 2.13 18.08
CA SER A 328 -13.66 2.85 18.49
C SER A 328 -12.75 3.05 17.29
N ASN A 329 -12.30 4.28 17.07
CA ASN A 329 -11.37 4.72 16.03
C ASN A 329 -9.94 4.10 16.17
N LYS A 330 -9.82 2.86 16.67
CA LYS A 330 -8.57 2.12 16.79
C LYS A 330 -8.39 1.29 15.53
N ALA A 331 -7.37 1.60 14.74
CA ALA A 331 -6.92 0.68 13.70
C ALA A 331 -6.45 -0.61 14.38
N LEU A 332 -7.21 -1.68 14.21
CA LEU A 332 -6.86 -3.02 14.69
C LEU A 332 -5.99 -3.70 13.65
N ILE A 333 -4.83 -4.21 14.07
CA ILE A 333 -4.08 -5.19 13.30
C ILE A 333 -4.69 -6.55 13.61
N ALA A 334 -5.06 -7.32 12.59
CA ALA A 334 -5.66 -8.63 12.79
C ALA A 334 -4.61 -9.61 13.35
N VAL A 335 -5.03 -10.59 14.17
CA VAL A 335 -4.15 -11.65 14.69
C VAL A 335 -3.38 -12.34 13.55
N GLN A 336 -4.06 -12.58 12.43
CA GLN A 336 -3.50 -13.18 11.22
C GLN A 336 -2.33 -12.37 10.63
N GLU A 337 -2.30 -11.06 10.83
CA GLU A 337 -1.23 -10.20 10.33
C GLU A 337 0.00 -10.19 11.25
N ILE A 338 -0.18 -10.53 12.53
CA ILE A 338 0.89 -10.59 13.54
C ILE A 338 1.53 -11.97 13.60
N PHE A 339 0.72 -13.01 13.40
CA PHE A 339 1.14 -14.40 13.51
C PHE A 339 2.39 -14.78 12.66
N PRO A 340 2.58 -14.27 11.43
CA PRO A 340 3.81 -14.52 10.66
C PRO A 340 5.08 -14.06 11.38
N PHE A 341 5.04 -12.96 12.14
CA PHE A 341 6.20 -12.48 12.89
C PHE A 341 6.54 -13.40 14.07
N VAL A 342 5.52 -13.91 14.78
CA VAL A 342 5.73 -14.90 15.86
C VAL A 342 6.37 -16.16 15.29
N SER A 343 5.88 -16.61 14.13
CA SER A 343 6.39 -17.82 13.46
C SER A 343 7.84 -17.66 12.99
N GLU A 344 8.14 -16.52 12.35
CA GLU A 344 9.49 -16.17 11.92
C GLU A 344 10.46 -16.12 13.10
N LEU A 345 10.10 -15.40 14.17
CA LEU A 345 10.95 -15.22 15.34
C LEU A 345 11.14 -16.52 16.12
N ALA A 346 10.10 -17.33 16.25
CA ALA A 346 10.24 -18.67 16.82
C ALA A 346 11.25 -19.52 16.04
N ALA A 347 11.19 -19.50 14.71
CA ALA A 347 12.15 -20.24 13.87
C ALA A 347 13.58 -19.71 14.04
N ARG A 348 13.78 -18.39 14.13
CA ARG A 348 15.10 -17.77 14.40
C ARG A 348 15.63 -18.20 15.77
N LEU A 349 14.84 -18.04 16.84
CA LEU A 349 15.22 -18.46 18.20
C LEU A 349 15.55 -19.96 18.25
N SER A 350 14.75 -20.76 17.55
CA SER A 350 14.93 -22.20 17.45
C SER A 350 16.28 -22.57 16.79
N ASN A 351 16.63 -21.91 15.69
CA ASN A 351 17.93 -22.09 15.02
C ASN A 351 19.10 -21.58 15.88
N ASP A 352 18.93 -20.47 16.59
CA ASP A 352 19.96 -19.92 17.48
C ASP A 352 20.25 -20.86 18.67
N LEU A 353 19.21 -21.48 19.24
CA LEU A 353 19.35 -22.49 20.28
C LEU A 353 20.13 -23.71 19.77
N VAL A 354 19.80 -24.23 18.58
CA VAL A 354 20.54 -25.34 17.95
C VAL A 354 21.99 -24.97 17.69
N SER A 355 22.23 -23.79 17.10
CA SER A 355 23.59 -23.31 16.79
C SER A 355 24.45 -23.18 18.06
N THR A 356 23.83 -22.83 19.19
CA THR A 356 24.50 -22.79 20.49
C THR A 356 24.90 -24.18 20.98
N MET A 357 24.19 -25.24 20.58
CA MET A 357 24.58 -26.62 20.88
C MET A 357 25.76 -27.07 20.03
N GLU A 358 25.82 -26.67 18.77
CA GLU A 358 26.84 -27.11 17.82
C GLU A 358 28.18 -26.39 17.98
N SER A 359 28.17 -25.10 18.34
CA SER A 359 29.39 -24.30 18.47
C SER A 359 29.46 -23.52 19.79
N PRO A 360 30.55 -23.66 20.58
CA PRO A 360 30.75 -22.85 21.79
C PRO A 360 31.01 -21.36 21.48
N THR A 361 31.30 -21.00 20.21
CA THR A 361 31.50 -19.60 19.79
C THR A 361 30.23 -18.94 19.26
N SER A 362 29.10 -19.67 19.21
CA SER A 362 27.81 -19.09 18.83
C SER A 362 27.40 -17.97 19.80
N VAL A 363 26.91 -16.86 19.24
CA VAL A 363 26.41 -15.70 19.99
C VAL A 363 25.14 -16.06 20.76
N GLY A 364 24.44 -17.12 20.34
CA GLY A 364 23.14 -17.54 20.88
C GLY A 364 22.01 -16.60 20.48
N PRO A 365 20.82 -16.74 21.09
CA PRO A 365 19.66 -15.96 20.74
C PRO A 365 19.91 -14.45 20.86
N LEU A 366 19.60 -13.70 19.80
CA LEU A 366 19.73 -12.24 19.81
C LEU A 366 18.68 -11.61 20.74
N LEU A 367 19.11 -10.68 21.60
CA LEU A 367 18.21 -9.95 22.51
C LEU A 367 17.06 -9.27 21.75
N THR A 368 17.33 -8.70 20.58
CA THR A 368 16.32 -8.04 19.74
C THR A 368 15.25 -9.03 19.28
N ASP A 369 15.64 -10.23 18.87
CA ASP A 369 14.71 -11.25 18.39
C ASP A 369 13.86 -11.82 19.53
N VAL A 370 14.44 -11.96 20.73
CA VAL A 370 13.70 -12.34 21.95
C VAL A 370 12.69 -11.26 22.35
N CYS A 371 13.10 -9.98 22.38
CA CYS A 371 12.20 -8.88 22.69
C CYS A 371 11.05 -8.76 21.69
N ASP A 372 11.35 -8.91 20.39
CA ASP A 372 10.33 -8.84 19.36
C ASP A 372 9.40 -10.05 19.42
N PHE A 373 9.92 -11.25 19.74
CA PHE A 373 9.11 -12.45 19.93
C PHE A 373 8.09 -12.23 21.05
N MET A 374 8.55 -11.69 22.20
CA MET A 374 7.67 -11.31 23.32
C MET A 374 6.60 -10.30 22.89
N ALA A 375 7.00 -9.25 22.17
CA ALA A 375 6.12 -8.16 21.77
C ALA A 375 4.97 -8.62 20.86
N PHE A 376 5.22 -9.57 19.95
CA PHE A 376 4.18 -10.13 19.08
C PHE A 376 3.42 -11.31 19.70
N LEU A 377 4.06 -12.06 20.61
CA LEU A 377 3.43 -13.19 21.29
C LEU A 377 2.35 -12.75 22.29
N LEU A 378 2.61 -11.69 23.06
CA LEU A 378 1.66 -11.18 24.05
C LEU A 378 0.26 -10.94 23.47
N PRO A 379 0.10 -10.14 22.41
CA PRO A 379 -1.22 -9.81 21.90
C PRO A 379 -1.86 -11.02 21.15
N LEU A 380 -1.07 -11.89 20.51
CA LEU A 380 -1.55 -13.17 19.96
C LEU A 380 -2.14 -14.07 21.06
N ARG A 381 -1.42 -14.22 22.17
CA ARG A 381 -1.89 -14.99 23.33
C ARG A 381 -3.16 -14.40 23.92
N THR A 382 -3.22 -13.08 24.11
CA THR A 382 -4.41 -12.40 24.61
C THR A 382 -5.63 -12.70 23.74
N ALA A 383 -5.48 -12.60 22.42
CA ALA A 383 -6.55 -12.92 21.47
C ALA A 383 -6.98 -14.40 21.53
N ILE A 384 -6.05 -15.34 21.73
CA ILE A 384 -6.36 -16.76 21.92
C ILE A 384 -7.10 -16.99 23.25
N MET A 385 -6.63 -16.39 24.35
CA MET A 385 -7.26 -16.53 25.67
C MET A 385 -8.70 -16.00 25.68
N GLU A 386 -8.95 -14.86 25.04
CA GLU A 386 -10.30 -14.30 24.91
C GLU A 386 -11.27 -15.21 24.12
N GLN A 387 -10.76 -16.05 23.22
CA GLN A 387 -11.58 -17.04 22.50
C GLN A 387 -11.91 -18.24 23.37
N VAL A 388 -10.97 -18.65 24.22
CA VAL A 388 -11.06 -19.86 25.05
C VAL A 388 -11.79 -19.59 26.38
N GLY A 389 -12.18 -18.34 26.64
CA GLY A 389 -12.65 -17.76 27.92
C GLY A 389 -13.82 -18.42 28.67
N LEU A 390 -14.25 -19.63 28.32
CA LEU A 390 -15.22 -20.45 29.07
C LEU A 390 -14.83 -21.95 29.20
N GLY A 391 -13.75 -22.42 28.57
CA GLY A 391 -13.50 -23.86 28.34
C GLY A 391 -12.34 -24.53 29.09
N GLY A 392 -11.55 -23.80 29.88
CA GLY A 392 -10.30 -24.32 30.47
C GLY A 392 -9.13 -24.41 29.46
N PRO A 393 -8.00 -25.04 29.81
CA PRO A 393 -6.86 -25.20 28.91
C PRO A 393 -7.23 -25.93 27.62
N ILE A 394 -6.63 -25.53 26.49
CA ILE A 394 -6.90 -26.09 25.17
C ILE A 394 -6.36 -27.52 25.10
N SER A 395 -7.24 -28.50 24.84
CA SER A 395 -6.83 -29.88 24.55
C SER A 395 -6.26 -29.99 23.13
N MET A 396 -5.12 -30.68 23.00
CA MET A 396 -4.45 -30.94 21.72
C MET A 396 -4.18 -32.44 21.55
N PRO A 397 -4.26 -33.00 20.32
CA PRO A 397 -4.66 -32.36 19.06
C PRO A 397 -6.18 -32.13 18.98
N PHE A 398 -6.62 -31.20 18.12
CA PHE A 398 -8.06 -31.02 17.84
C PHE A 398 -8.66 -32.28 17.20
N HIS A 399 -9.82 -32.74 17.67
CA HIS A 399 -10.56 -33.83 17.03
C HIS A 399 -11.07 -33.40 15.65
N GLU A 400 -10.69 -34.13 14.60
CA GLU A 400 -11.02 -33.85 13.19
C GLU A 400 -12.51 -33.93 12.82
N GLY A 401 -13.41 -34.26 13.76
CA GLY A 401 -14.84 -34.50 13.50
C GLY A 401 -15.83 -33.48 14.07
N GLY A 402 -15.37 -32.42 14.76
CA GLY A 402 -16.26 -31.42 15.36
C GLY A 402 -16.44 -30.20 14.47
N HIS A 403 -17.66 -29.97 13.96
CA HIS A 403 -18.02 -28.72 13.29
C HIS A 403 -17.95 -27.54 14.26
N ASN A 404 -16.77 -26.97 14.48
CA ASN A 404 -16.44 -25.61 14.90
C ASN A 404 -14.98 -25.59 15.39
N LEU A 405 -14.02 -25.48 14.47
CA LEU A 405 -12.66 -25.12 14.84
C LEU A 405 -12.71 -23.75 15.55
N PRO A 406 -12.00 -23.54 16.68
CA PRO A 406 -11.96 -22.24 17.32
C PRO A 406 -11.54 -21.15 16.32
N CYS A 407 -11.98 -19.92 16.55
CA CYS A 407 -11.33 -18.79 15.86
C CYS A 407 -9.82 -18.87 16.13
N TYR A 408 -9.03 -18.75 15.06
CA TYR A 408 -7.56 -18.92 15.08
C TYR A 408 -7.06 -20.36 15.28
N GLY A 409 -7.84 -21.37 14.87
CA GLY A 409 -7.46 -22.78 15.08
C GLY A 409 -6.12 -23.18 14.46
N GLU A 410 -5.71 -22.59 13.35
CA GLU A 410 -4.40 -22.82 12.74
C GLU A 410 -3.28 -22.20 13.59
N GLU A 411 -3.46 -20.96 14.02
CA GLU A 411 -2.52 -20.23 14.87
C GLU A 411 -2.36 -20.90 16.24
N ILE A 412 -3.45 -21.44 16.81
CA ILE A 412 -3.43 -22.21 18.06
C ILE A 412 -2.63 -23.51 17.88
N LYS A 413 -2.87 -24.27 16.79
CA LYS A 413 -2.10 -25.49 16.50
C LYS A 413 -0.61 -25.17 16.35
N PHE A 414 -0.30 -24.11 15.62
CA PHE A 414 1.08 -23.72 15.35
C PHE A 414 1.80 -23.22 16.60
N LEU A 415 1.13 -22.43 17.45
CA LEU A 415 1.71 -21.95 18.71
C LEU A 415 2.03 -23.11 19.67
N HIS A 416 1.23 -24.18 19.68
CA HIS A 416 1.56 -25.41 20.40
C HIS A 416 2.81 -26.10 19.81
N GLY A 417 2.94 -26.10 18.48
CA GLY A 417 4.13 -26.57 17.77
C GLY A 417 5.38 -25.78 18.15
N ILE A 418 5.30 -24.44 18.17
CA ILE A 418 6.37 -23.54 18.63
C ILE A 418 6.77 -23.89 20.07
N PHE A 419 5.81 -24.02 20.98
CA PHE A 419 6.08 -24.38 22.37
C PHE A 419 6.85 -25.69 22.47
N THR A 420 6.39 -26.73 21.78
CA THR A 420 7.01 -28.05 21.82
C THR A 420 8.44 -28.00 21.28
N ASP A 421 8.65 -27.37 20.12
CA ASP A 421 9.96 -27.26 19.47
C ASP A 421 10.97 -26.47 20.33
N LEU A 422 10.58 -25.28 20.80
CA LEU A 422 11.43 -24.44 21.62
C LEU A 422 11.72 -25.07 22.99
N MET A 423 10.76 -25.79 23.59
CA MET A 423 10.98 -26.49 24.85
C MET A 423 12.02 -27.61 24.73
N VAL A 424 11.94 -28.43 23.67
CA VAL A 424 12.93 -29.50 23.41
C VAL A 424 14.32 -28.90 23.24
N LYS A 425 14.43 -27.84 22.45
CA LYS A 425 15.71 -27.16 22.20
C LYS A 425 16.24 -26.47 23.47
N MET A 426 15.36 -25.86 24.26
CA MET A 426 15.74 -25.26 25.53
C MET A 426 16.25 -26.31 26.53
N GLU A 427 15.60 -27.48 26.62
CA GLU A 427 16.08 -28.57 27.49
C GLU A 427 17.51 -29.00 27.12
N GLN A 428 17.79 -29.16 25.83
CA GLN A 428 19.12 -29.50 25.34
C GLN A 428 20.15 -28.41 25.63
N CYS A 429 19.76 -27.13 25.51
CA CYS A 429 20.60 -25.99 25.89
C CYS A 429 20.92 -25.99 27.39
N LEU A 430 19.92 -26.26 28.25
CA LEU A 430 20.11 -26.37 29.70
C LEU A 430 21.04 -27.53 30.04
N LEU A 431 20.86 -28.72 29.44
CA LEU A 431 21.79 -29.85 29.58
C LEU A 431 23.24 -29.47 29.27
N LYS A 432 23.45 -28.67 28.23
CA LYS A 432 24.79 -28.20 27.86
C LYS A 432 25.38 -27.26 28.89
N ILE A 433 24.58 -26.38 29.50
CA ILE A 433 25.02 -25.52 30.63
C ILE A 433 25.53 -26.39 31.77
N GLU A 434 24.75 -27.38 32.20
CA GLU A 434 25.15 -28.35 33.24
C GLU A 434 26.50 -29.02 32.94
N GLY A 435 26.68 -29.47 31.69
CA GLY A 435 27.96 -30.02 31.23
C GLY A 435 29.12 -29.03 31.33
N CYS A 436 28.93 -27.78 30.91
CA CYS A 436 29.94 -26.73 31.02
C CYS A 436 30.28 -26.40 32.49
N LEU A 437 29.29 -26.37 33.38
CA LEU A 437 29.50 -26.10 34.80
C LEU A 437 30.32 -27.21 35.47
N SER A 438 30.08 -28.47 35.10
CA SER A 438 30.89 -29.61 35.57
C SER A 438 32.35 -29.58 35.08
N MET A 439 32.62 -28.98 33.93
CA MET A 439 34.00 -28.80 33.42
C MET A 439 34.71 -27.61 34.06
N LYS A 440 33.96 -26.56 34.45
CA LYS A 440 34.50 -25.40 35.18
C LYS A 440 35.04 -25.78 36.55
N GLU A 441 34.44 -26.78 37.22
CA GLU A 441 34.97 -27.36 38.46
C GLU A 441 36.31 -28.11 38.26
N LYS A 442 36.65 -28.49 37.02
CA LYS A 442 37.89 -29.22 36.68
C LYS A 442 39.04 -28.34 36.19
N GLY A 443 38.89 -27.00 36.23
CA GLY A 443 40.00 -26.06 36.03
C GLY A 443 40.22 -25.56 34.60
N GLU A 444 39.33 -25.84 33.65
CA GLU A 444 39.37 -25.24 32.31
C GLU A 444 38.62 -23.89 32.26
N GLY A 445 39.24 -22.90 31.60
CA GLY A 445 38.84 -21.50 31.62
C GLY A 445 37.37 -21.24 31.25
N ALA A 446 36.73 -20.38 32.04
CA ALA A 446 35.32 -20.04 31.88
C ALA A 446 35.05 -19.26 30.58
N GLN A 447 34.37 -19.88 29.61
CA GLN A 447 33.70 -19.14 28.56
C GLN A 447 32.35 -18.65 29.08
N ASN A 448 32.24 -17.35 29.33
CA ASN A 448 30.95 -16.71 29.62
C ASN A 448 30.18 -16.59 28.31
N HIS A 449 29.21 -17.48 28.08
CA HIS A 449 28.38 -17.41 26.88
C HIS A 449 27.32 -16.30 27.03
N LEU A 450 27.51 -15.20 26.29
CA LEU A 450 26.63 -14.02 26.31
C LEU A 450 25.15 -14.36 26.03
N GLY A 451 24.89 -15.42 25.26
CA GLY A 451 23.55 -15.85 24.85
C GLY A 451 22.71 -16.49 25.97
N TRP A 452 23.32 -16.99 27.05
CA TRP A 452 22.58 -17.67 28.13
C TRP A 452 21.64 -16.74 28.89
N CYS A 453 21.98 -15.45 29.00
CA CYS A 453 21.14 -14.46 29.66
C CYS A 453 19.74 -14.34 29.01
N GLN A 454 19.59 -14.74 27.75
CA GLN A 454 18.31 -14.72 27.04
C GLN A 454 17.43 -15.94 27.33
N TYR A 455 17.99 -17.04 27.85
CA TYR A 455 17.24 -18.27 28.09
C TYR A 455 16.12 -18.07 29.11
N LEU A 456 16.37 -17.26 30.16
CA LEU A 456 15.35 -16.96 31.15
C LEU A 456 14.17 -16.17 30.54
N ALA A 457 14.42 -15.27 29.60
CA ALA A 457 13.37 -14.55 28.89
C ALA A 457 12.54 -15.50 28.02
N ILE A 458 13.20 -16.39 27.27
CA ILE A 458 12.52 -17.42 26.47
C ILE A 458 11.70 -18.36 27.37
N LEU A 459 12.25 -18.82 28.49
CA LEU A 459 11.56 -19.69 29.45
C LEU A 459 10.32 -19.02 30.07
N LYS A 460 10.37 -17.71 30.33
CA LYS A 460 9.20 -16.95 30.80
C LYS A 460 8.08 -16.95 29.76
N GLU A 461 8.42 -16.83 28.48
CA GLU A 461 7.43 -16.91 27.40
C GLU A 461 6.91 -18.33 27.19
N LEU A 462 7.75 -19.36 27.31
CA LEU A 462 7.31 -20.75 27.23
C LEU A 462 6.36 -21.13 28.37
N ASN A 463 6.59 -20.65 29.60
CA ASN A 463 5.64 -20.77 30.71
C ASN A 463 4.33 -20.02 30.43
N SER A 464 4.41 -18.87 29.77
CA SER A 464 3.26 -18.08 29.35
C SER A 464 2.40 -18.82 28.31
N ILE A 465 3.03 -19.55 27.38
CA ILE A 465 2.35 -20.38 26.38
C ILE A 465 1.81 -21.68 27.01
N SER A 466 2.56 -22.30 27.93
CA SER A 466 2.19 -23.60 28.53
C SER A 466 0.84 -23.55 29.25
N LYS A 467 0.49 -22.39 29.81
CA LYS A 467 -0.80 -22.15 30.48
C LYS A 467 -2.01 -22.18 29.53
N LEU A 468 -1.79 -22.11 28.22
CA LEU A 468 -2.86 -22.18 27.22
C LEU A 468 -3.30 -23.61 26.94
N TYR A 469 -2.44 -24.61 27.16
CA TYR A 469 -2.65 -25.97 26.68
C TYR A 469 -2.72 -26.96 27.84
N GLN A 470 -3.62 -27.93 27.71
CA GLN A 470 -3.76 -29.00 28.69
C GLN A 470 -2.48 -29.86 28.74
N GLY A 471 -1.93 -30.04 29.95
CA GLY A 471 -0.71 -30.83 30.19
C GLY A 471 0.61 -30.14 29.86
N ALA A 472 0.60 -29.03 29.11
CA ALA A 472 1.83 -28.32 28.74
C ALA A 472 2.53 -27.66 29.94
N GLU A 473 1.78 -27.15 30.92
CA GLU A 473 2.35 -26.58 32.14
C GLU A 473 3.07 -27.65 32.99
N GLU A 474 2.51 -28.86 33.09
CA GLU A 474 3.16 -29.97 33.78
C GLU A 474 4.45 -30.41 33.07
N GLN A 475 4.43 -30.47 31.74
CA GLN A 475 5.61 -30.75 30.91
C GLN A 475 6.70 -29.70 31.13
N PHE A 476 6.33 -28.41 31.10
CA PHE A 476 7.23 -27.30 31.34
C PHE A 476 7.95 -27.45 32.70
N TRP A 477 7.18 -27.58 33.79
CA TRP A 477 7.77 -27.69 35.13
C TRP A 477 8.56 -28.98 35.34
N THR A 478 8.20 -30.08 34.67
CA THR A 478 8.96 -31.34 34.72
C THR A 478 10.37 -31.16 34.16
N ILE A 479 10.49 -30.51 32.99
CA ILE A 479 11.79 -30.22 32.37
C ILE A 479 12.63 -29.30 33.27
N LEU A 480 12.04 -28.21 33.80
CA LEU A 480 12.77 -27.29 34.67
C LEU A 480 13.26 -27.93 35.96
N ARG A 481 12.46 -28.84 36.55
CA ARG A 481 12.88 -29.61 37.74
C ARG A 481 14.01 -30.58 37.42
N LEU A 482 13.97 -31.20 36.24
CA LEU A 482 15.03 -32.12 35.79
C LEU A 482 16.35 -31.38 35.50
N ARG A 483 16.29 -30.12 35.06
CA ARG A 483 17.44 -29.24 34.77
C ARG A 483 17.68 -28.16 35.84
N LYS A 484 17.38 -28.48 37.10
CA LYS A 484 17.40 -27.51 38.22
C LYS A 484 18.75 -26.80 38.35
N VAL A 485 19.87 -27.49 38.13
CA VAL A 485 21.21 -26.91 38.27
C VAL A 485 21.42 -25.78 37.27
N SER A 486 21.09 -26.03 36.01
CA SER A 486 21.18 -25.02 34.95
C SER A 486 20.22 -23.86 35.16
N VAL A 487 18.99 -24.15 35.56
CA VAL A 487 17.96 -23.12 35.81
C VAL A 487 18.31 -22.24 37.01
N CYS A 488 18.95 -22.78 38.05
CA CYS A 488 19.41 -21.97 39.19
C CYS A 488 20.65 -21.14 38.88
N TYR A 489 21.42 -21.51 37.85
CA TYR A 489 22.57 -20.75 37.38
C TYR A 489 22.15 -19.53 36.54
N LEU A 490 21.12 -19.71 35.70
CA LEU A 490 20.47 -18.64 34.93
C LEU A 490 19.72 -17.66 35.83
#